data_AF-A0A2E4DC67-F1
#
_entry.id   AF-A0A2E4DC67-F1
#
_cell.length_a   1.000
_cell.length_b   1.000
_cell.length_c   1.000
_cell.angle_alpha   90.00
_cell.angle_beta   90.00
_cell.angle_gamma   90.00
#
_symmetry.space_group_name_H-M   'P 1'
#
loop_
_entity.id
_entity.type
_entity.pdbx_description
1 polymer ?
#
loop_
_entity_poly.entity_id
_entity_poly.type
_entity_poly.pdbx_seq_one_letter_code
_entity_poly.pdbx_strand_id
1 'polypeptide(L)'
;MKKQTLNLIEKDNDLPFGISLSHSQQSFITHQLNQLQERSPAHSKIKLFFTKRESCVKGTLVVKSYGKTFASIKAGTEPIQAYMLMQEDIDRQILEWKRTRFSDSVFKQIRAATHLAQKCS
;
A
#
# COMPACT_ATOMS: atom_id res chain seq x y z
N MET A 1 26.45 26.62 -42.67
CA MET A 1 26.29 26.43 -41.20
C MET A 1 24.87 26.79 -40.79
N LYS A 2 23.99 25.81 -40.60
CA LYS A 2 22.66 26.02 -40.00
C LYS A 2 22.35 24.88 -39.04
N LYS A 3 21.75 25.28 -37.92
CA LYS A 3 21.78 24.66 -36.60
C LYS A 3 21.04 23.32 -36.55
N GLN A 4 21.61 22.38 -35.81
CA GLN A 4 21.00 21.11 -35.44
C GLN A 4 19.69 21.36 -34.69
N THR A 5 18.58 20.83 -35.20
CA THR A 5 17.33 20.69 -34.45
C THR A 5 17.34 19.30 -33.83
N LEU A 6 17.80 19.21 -32.57
CA LEU A 6 17.68 18.01 -31.76
C LEU A 6 16.22 17.92 -31.29
N ASN A 7 15.40 17.21 -32.07
CA ASN A 7 14.14 16.66 -31.58
C ASN A 7 14.49 15.58 -30.55
N LEU A 8 14.54 15.97 -29.28
CA LEU A 8 14.49 15.04 -28.16
C LEU A 8 13.08 14.47 -28.13
N ILE A 9 12.93 13.35 -28.83
CA ILE A 9 11.82 12.41 -28.67
C ILE A 9 11.72 12.12 -27.18
N GLU A 10 10.63 12.54 -26.55
CA GLU A 10 10.27 12.21 -25.17
C GLU A 10 10.22 10.69 -25.06
N LYS A 11 11.33 10.09 -24.62
CA LYS A 11 11.37 8.69 -24.22
C LYS A 11 10.41 8.54 -23.04
N ASP A 12 9.43 7.66 -23.23
CA ASP A 12 8.69 6.97 -22.17
C ASP A 12 9.64 6.67 -21.01
N ASN A 13 9.62 7.54 -20.00
CA ASN A 13 10.28 7.27 -18.74
C ASN A 13 9.28 6.47 -17.94
N ASP A 14 9.34 5.14 -18.08
CA ASP A 14 8.72 4.16 -17.16
C ASP A 14 9.38 4.32 -15.78
N LEU A 15 9.11 5.45 -15.12
CA LEU A 15 9.56 5.70 -13.76
C LEU A 15 8.81 4.71 -12.87
N PRO A 16 9.52 3.87 -12.10
CA PRO A 16 8.89 2.78 -11.35
C PRO A 16 7.83 3.25 -10.35
N PHE A 17 7.88 4.52 -9.96
CA PHE A 17 6.93 5.15 -9.04
C PHE A 17 6.19 6.35 -9.64
N GLY A 18 6.24 6.58 -10.96
CA GLY A 18 5.53 7.67 -11.63
C GLY A 18 6.17 9.06 -11.56
N ILE A 19 7.19 9.24 -10.71
CA ILE A 19 8.02 10.45 -10.63
C ILE A 19 9.49 10.09 -10.43
N SER A 20 10.38 11.03 -10.71
CA SER A 20 11.80 10.90 -10.36
C SER A 20 11.97 11.06 -8.85
N LEU A 21 12.67 10.12 -8.23
CA LEU A 21 13.02 10.10 -6.82
C LEU A 21 14.54 10.18 -6.70
N SER A 22 15.04 10.77 -5.62
CA SER A 22 16.47 10.63 -5.28
C SER A 22 16.79 9.17 -4.95
N HIS A 23 18.06 8.78 -5.09
CA HIS A 23 18.51 7.44 -4.72
C HIS A 23 18.15 7.09 -3.26
N SER A 24 18.29 8.06 -2.34
CA SER A 24 17.92 7.89 -0.93
C SER A 24 16.41 7.68 -0.74
N GLN A 25 15.57 8.47 -1.41
CA GLN A 25 14.12 8.32 -1.38
C GLN A 25 13.69 6.96 -1.93
N GLN A 26 14.26 6.55 -3.07
CA GLN A 26 13.95 5.26 -3.69
C GLN A 26 14.34 4.09 -2.78
N SER A 27 15.51 4.15 -2.17
CA SER A 27 15.99 3.11 -1.25
C SER A 27 15.09 3.01 -0.01
N PHE A 28 14.73 4.15 0.57
CA PHE A 28 13.81 4.22 1.71
C PHE A 28 12.44 3.65 1.39
N ILE A 29 11.82 4.10 0.29
CA ILE A 29 10.48 3.65 -0.12
C ILE A 29 10.49 2.15 -0.44
N THR A 30 11.53 1.65 -1.12
CA THR A 30 11.65 0.22 -1.43
C THR A 30 11.76 -0.62 -0.17
N HIS A 31 12.58 -0.19 0.80
CA HIS A 31 12.70 -0.87 2.09
C HIS A 31 11.35 -0.91 2.83
N GLN A 32 10.64 0.22 2.89
CA GLN A 32 9.33 0.28 3.53
C GLN A 32 8.27 -0.57 2.81
N LEU A 33 8.29 -0.64 1.48
CA LEU A 33 7.39 -1.51 0.72
C LEU A 33 7.63 -3.00 1.03
N ASN A 34 8.90 -3.41 1.21
CA ASN A 34 9.22 -4.77 1.64
C ASN A 34 8.67 -5.06 3.04
N GLN A 35 8.82 -4.13 3.98
CA GLN A 35 8.23 -4.26 5.32
C GLN A 35 6.70 -4.30 5.28
N LEU A 36 6.07 -3.52 4.41
CA LEU A 36 4.62 -3.57 4.21
C LEU A 36 4.18 -4.92 3.62
N GLN A 37 4.96 -5.49 2.70
CA GLN A 37 4.70 -6.81 2.12
C GLN A 37 4.68 -7.92 3.19
N GLU A 38 5.61 -7.89 4.15
CA GLU A 38 5.67 -8.86 5.25
C GLU A 38 4.44 -8.80 6.17
N ARG A 39 3.89 -7.60 6.38
CA ARG A 39 2.73 -7.37 7.27
C ARG A 39 1.38 -7.56 6.57
N SER A 40 1.40 -7.50 5.24
CA SER A 40 0.26 -7.68 4.36
C SER A 40 -0.22 -9.13 4.34
N PRO A 41 -1.48 -9.40 3.94
CA PRO A 41 -1.95 -10.77 3.79
C PRO A 41 -1.11 -11.56 2.77
N ALA A 42 -1.12 -12.90 2.88
CA ALA A 42 -0.38 -13.77 1.97
C ALA A 42 -0.71 -13.47 0.49
N HIS A 43 0.32 -13.60 -0.37
CA HIS A 43 0.23 -13.37 -1.82
C HIS A 43 -0.30 -11.98 -2.22
N SER A 44 -0.11 -10.97 -1.37
CA SER A 44 -0.48 -9.59 -1.71
C SER A 44 0.41 -9.04 -2.82
N LYS A 45 -0.18 -8.25 -3.72
CA LYS A 45 0.52 -7.43 -4.70
C LYS A 45 0.41 -5.97 -4.30
N ILE A 46 1.55 -5.30 -4.16
CA ILE A 46 1.61 -3.88 -3.79
C ILE A 46 1.92 -3.05 -5.03
N LYS A 47 1.19 -1.95 -5.21
CA LYS A 47 1.44 -0.95 -6.25
C LYS A 47 1.47 0.43 -5.60
N LEU A 48 2.56 1.17 -5.85
CA LEU A 48 2.75 2.53 -5.39
C LEU A 48 2.98 3.42 -6.62
N PHE A 49 2.26 4.54 -6.66
CA PHE A 49 2.41 5.54 -7.71
C PHE A 49 2.34 6.93 -7.09
N PHE A 50 3.23 7.81 -7.53
CA PHE A 50 3.17 9.23 -7.20
C PHE A 50 2.85 10.04 -8.45
N THR A 51 2.23 11.19 -8.21
CA THR A 51 1.98 12.21 -9.20
C THR A 51 2.39 13.54 -8.61
N LYS A 52 3.34 14.21 -9.27
CA LYS A 52 3.74 15.56 -8.88
C LYS A 52 2.62 16.54 -9.28
N ARG A 53 2.24 17.41 -8.36
CA ARG A 53 1.38 18.58 -8.58
C ARG A 53 2.18 19.85 -8.34
N GLU A 54 1.60 21.00 -8.65
CA GLU A 54 2.28 22.31 -8.56
C GLU A 54 2.88 22.59 -7.17
N SER A 55 2.16 22.23 -6.11
CA SER A 55 2.54 22.52 -4.71
C SER A 55 2.74 21.29 -3.82
N CYS A 56 2.48 20.08 -4.33
CA CYS A 56 2.52 18.86 -3.52
C CYS A 56 2.75 17.60 -4.37
N VAL A 57 2.99 16.48 -3.69
CA VAL A 57 3.06 15.15 -4.28
C VAL A 57 1.84 14.35 -3.82
N LYS A 58 1.04 13.91 -4.79
CA LYS A 58 -0.08 12.98 -4.54
C LYS A 58 0.43 11.55 -4.69
N GLY A 59 0.27 10.74 -3.66
CA GLY A 59 0.55 9.31 -3.70
C GLY A 59 -0.73 8.49 -3.83
N THR A 60 -0.61 7.32 -4.45
CA THR A 60 -1.61 6.25 -4.46
C THR A 60 -0.91 4.94 -4.11
N LEU A 61 -1.34 4.29 -3.03
CA LEU A 61 -0.82 3.00 -2.57
C LEU A 61 -1.97 1.99 -2.55
N VAL A 62 -1.77 0.86 -3.23
CA VAL A 62 -2.75 -0.22 -3.31
C VAL A 62 -2.10 -1.53 -2.93
N VAL A 63 -2.68 -2.22 -1.96
CA VAL A 63 -2.33 -3.59 -1.55
C VAL A 63 -3.49 -4.50 -1.92
N LYS A 64 -3.28 -5.36 -2.92
CA LYS A 64 -4.31 -6.29 -3.40
C LYS A 64 -3.98 -7.71 -2.93
N SER A 65 -4.88 -8.30 -2.15
CA SER A 65 -4.84 -9.71 -1.76
C SER A 65 -6.08 -10.44 -2.31
N TYR A 66 -6.13 -11.76 -2.13
CA TYR A 66 -7.28 -12.57 -2.54
C TYR A 66 -8.53 -12.15 -1.76
N GLY A 67 -9.52 -11.60 -2.47
CA GLY A 67 -10.80 -11.17 -1.90
C GLY A 67 -10.78 -9.86 -1.10
N LYS A 68 -9.65 -9.17 -0.98
CA LYS A 68 -9.57 -7.86 -0.32
C LYS A 68 -8.54 -6.94 -0.97
N THR A 69 -8.94 -5.69 -1.16
CA THR A 69 -8.06 -4.61 -1.60
C THR A 69 -8.01 -3.55 -0.51
N PHE A 70 -6.80 -3.13 -0.15
CA PHE A 70 -6.54 -1.97 0.70
C PHE A 70 -5.99 -0.87 -0.19
N ALA A 71 -6.52 0.34 -0.07
CA ALA A 71 -6.12 1.45 -0.91
C ALA A 71 -6.06 2.73 -0.09
N SER A 72 -5.04 3.54 -0.35
CA SER A 72 -4.90 4.86 0.23
C SER A 72 -4.41 5.85 -0.81
N ILE A 73 -4.95 7.07 -0.72
CA ILE A 73 -4.56 8.21 -1.54
C ILE A 73 -4.31 9.37 -0.59
N LYS A 74 -3.08 9.90 -0.57
CA LYS A 74 -2.69 11.01 0.29
C LYS A 74 -1.84 12.01 -0.49
N ALA A 75 -1.77 13.23 0.02
CA ALA A 75 -0.87 14.25 -0.50
C ALA A 75 0.13 14.64 0.60
N GLY A 76 1.37 14.87 0.21
CA GLY A 76 2.43 15.41 1.06
C GLY A 76 3.22 16.47 0.30
N THR A 77 4.01 17.26 1.00
CA THR A 77 4.96 18.21 0.40
C THR A 77 6.04 17.50 -0.40
N GLU A 78 6.39 16.27 0.01
CA GLU A 78 7.40 15.42 -0.62
C GLU A 78 6.95 13.94 -0.70
N PRO A 79 7.59 13.11 -1.55
CA PRO A 79 7.18 11.72 -1.77
C PRO A 79 7.24 10.85 -0.51
N ILE A 80 8.26 11.04 0.34
CA ILE A 80 8.41 10.30 1.60
C ILE A 80 7.23 10.61 2.52
N GLN A 81 6.89 11.89 2.69
CA GLN A 81 5.77 12.28 3.53
C GLN A 81 4.45 11.69 3.01
N ALA A 82 4.20 11.80 1.70
CA ALA A 82 3.00 11.19 1.09
C ALA A 82 2.96 9.67 1.32
N TYR A 83 4.10 8.99 1.21
CA TYR A 83 4.22 7.57 1.47
C TYR A 83 3.88 7.20 2.93
N MET A 84 4.46 7.91 3.90
CA MET A 84 4.22 7.65 5.33
C MET A 84 2.73 7.75 5.69
N LEU A 85 2.06 8.79 5.17
CA LEU A 85 0.62 8.98 5.37
C LEU A 85 -0.21 7.84 4.77
N MET A 86 0.19 7.32 3.60
CA MET A 86 -0.48 6.18 2.97
C MET A 86 -0.20 4.87 3.72
N GLN A 87 1.02 4.67 4.19
CA GLN A 87 1.40 3.48 4.95
C GLN A 87 0.60 3.36 6.24
N GLU A 88 0.47 4.46 7.01
CA GLU A 88 -0.32 4.46 8.24
C GLU A 88 -1.79 4.11 7.99
N ASP A 89 -2.37 4.64 6.92
CA ASP A 89 -3.75 4.37 6.52
C ASP A 89 -3.93 2.90 6.09
N ILE A 90 -3.01 2.36 5.29
CA ILE A 90 -3.04 0.95 4.89
C ILE A 90 -2.86 0.02 6.10
N ASP A 91 -1.93 0.31 7.00
CA ASP A 91 -1.70 -0.49 8.21
C ASP A 91 -2.97 -0.54 9.08
N ARG A 92 -3.68 0.57 9.19
CA ARG A 92 -4.98 0.65 9.89
C ARG A 92 -6.03 -0.24 9.23
N GLN A 93 -6.17 -0.18 7.91
CA GLN A 93 -7.13 -1.01 7.17
C GLN A 93 -6.79 -2.51 7.28
N ILE A 94 -5.50 -2.87 7.22
CA ILE A 94 -5.05 -4.26 7.41
C ILE A 94 -5.37 -4.74 8.82
N LEU A 95 -5.12 -3.92 9.85
CA LEU A 95 -5.40 -4.26 11.24
C LEU A 95 -6.90 -4.45 11.48
N GLU A 96 -7.75 -3.57 10.96
CA GLU A 96 -9.20 -3.68 11.05
C GLU A 96 -9.71 -4.94 10.35
N TRP A 97 -9.18 -5.24 9.17
CA TRP A 97 -9.50 -6.48 8.47
C TRP A 97 -9.06 -7.73 9.25
N LYS A 98 -7.88 -7.72 9.88
CA LYS A 98 -7.44 -8.81 10.76
C LYS A 98 -8.44 -8.99 11.92
N ARG A 99 -8.86 -7.90 12.57
CA ARG A 99 -9.84 -7.96 13.67
C ARG A 99 -11.15 -8.63 13.25
N THR A 100 -11.73 -8.21 12.12
CA THR A 100 -13.01 -8.78 11.63
C THR A 100 -12.91 -10.26 11.27
N ARG A 101 -11.76 -10.72 10.77
CA ARG A 101 -11.54 -12.14 10.43
C ARG A 101 -11.46 -13.05 11.65
N PHE A 102 -10.88 -12.57 12.75
CA PHE A 102 -10.65 -13.40 13.94
C PHE A 102 -11.76 -13.28 14.98
N SER A 103 -12.48 -12.14 15.08
CA SER A 103 -13.61 -12.00 15.99
C SER A 103 -14.68 -13.05 15.73
N ASP A 104 -15.06 -13.25 14.47
CA ASP A 104 -16.14 -14.18 14.10
C ASP A 104 -15.77 -15.64 14.33
N SER A 105 -14.48 -15.98 14.18
CA SER A 105 -13.98 -17.33 14.44
C SER A 105 -14.01 -17.66 15.93
N VAL A 106 -13.55 -16.74 16.78
CA VAL A 106 -13.52 -16.94 18.24
C VAL A 106 -14.94 -17.05 18.79
N PHE A 107 -15.86 -16.16 18.38
CA PHE A 107 -17.26 -16.24 18.78
C PHE A 107 -17.93 -17.55 18.32
N LYS A 108 -17.62 -18.04 17.11
CA LYS A 108 -18.13 -19.34 16.64
C LYS A 108 -17.60 -20.51 17.47
N GLN A 109 -16.31 -20.51 17.81
CA GLN A 109 -15.71 -21.57 18.63
C GLN A 109 -16.27 -21.59 20.05
N ILE A 110 -16.44 -20.42 20.67
CA ILE A 110 -17.06 -20.32 22.00
C ILE A 110 -18.51 -20.83 21.96
N ARG A 111 -19.33 -20.39 20.99
CA ARG A 111 -20.71 -20.86 20.86
C ARG A 111 -20.81 -22.38 20.66
N ALA A 112 -19.91 -22.96 19.86
CA ALA A 112 -19.86 -24.40 19.66
C ALA A 112 -19.52 -25.17 20.94
N ALA A 113 -18.56 -24.68 21.74
CA ALA A 113 -18.19 -25.27 23.03
C ALA A 113 -19.34 -25.16 24.06
N THR A 114 -20.04 -24.02 24.12
CA THR A 114 -21.19 -23.83 25.02
C THR A 114 -22.36 -24.77 24.69
N HIS A 115 -22.64 -25.01 23.41
CA HIS A 115 -23.70 -25.95 23.00
C HIS A 115 -23.38 -27.43 23.30
N LEU A 116 -22.10 -27.81 23.32
CA LEU A 116 -21.69 -29.18 23.68
C LEU A 116 -21.80 -29.41 25.19
N ALA A 117 -21.50 -28.40 26.01
CA ALA A 117 -21.63 -28.49 27.47
C ALA A 117 -23.10 -28.70 27.91
N GLN A 118 -24.07 -28.13 27.19
CA GLN A 118 -25.49 -28.26 27.50
C GLN A 118 -26.14 -29.59 27.07
N LYS A 119 -25.50 -30.38 26.20
CA LYS A 119 -26.00 -31.69 25.76
C LYS A 119 -25.51 -32.86 26.60
N CYS A 120 -24.54 -32.62 27.49
CA CYS A 120 -23.94 -33.63 28.35
C CYS A 120 -24.35 -33.48 29.83
N SER A 121 -25.38 -32.67 30.12
CA SER A 121 -26.03 -32.54 31.43
C SER A 121 -27.48 -32.99 31.31
#